data_AF-A0A7S2IPC6-F1
#
_entry.id   AF-A0A7S2IPC6-F1
#
_cell.length_a   1.000
_cell.length_b   1.000
_cell.length_c   1.000
_cell.angle_alpha   90.00
_cell.angle_beta   90.00
_cell.angle_gamma   90.00
#
_symmetry.space_group_name_H-M   'P 1'
#
loop_
_entity.id
_entity.type
_entity.pdbx_description
1 polymer ?
#
loop_
_entity_poly.entity_id
_entity_poly.type
_entity_poly.pdbx_seq_one_letter_code
_entity_poly.pdbx_strand_id
1 'polypeptide(L)'
;MLGGMRTLMWSVCLIILPVYALCLVFRETLGSQVGHGAGYFNSVPRSFFTVFRCIVIGDCADDAGRPIFLLITEKYGWIWGVIYGVMSVFMTFGLFNVIMAMFVDNVVETAKVRDRTARKWRLRDDAYFALKVSELLRVVMEYTQPRQVTSSQVKGSSSSKRRASFAGLDILGLPDGMEITPEVFDKLRSDPKVCTIFDELDIADDDQYNLFAMLDVDGSGTIDLHELCDGIMKLRGDACRSDIIAINYMLQALQVHVHGFNQSFLHKLQSQEDRIHQMHAVLCEGTASAAMAECARRDRSAAWSIGHA
;
A
#
# COMPACT_ATOMS: atom_id res chain seq x y z
N MET A 1 -18.66 -17.31 -2.99
CA MET A 1 -20.14 -17.40 -3.04
C MET A 1 -20.71 -18.60 -2.30
N LEU A 2 -20.08 -19.79 -2.32
CA LEU A 2 -20.63 -20.99 -1.62
C LEU A 2 -20.78 -20.82 -0.09
N GLY A 3 -19.94 -20.01 0.57
CA GLY A 3 -20.01 -19.81 2.02
C GLY A 3 -21.32 -19.17 2.50
N GLY A 4 -21.84 -18.18 1.76
CA GLY A 4 -23.09 -17.49 2.11
C GLY A 4 -24.34 -18.33 1.87
N MET A 5 -24.31 -19.29 0.94
CA MET A 5 -25.46 -20.15 0.67
C MET A 5 -25.73 -21.12 1.82
N ARG A 6 -24.68 -21.58 2.50
CA ARG A 6 -24.81 -22.45 3.68
C ARG A 6 -25.50 -21.73 4.84
N THR A 7 -25.19 -20.47 5.08
CA THR A 7 -25.70 -19.69 6.22
C THR A 7 -27.14 -19.26 5.99
N LEU A 8 -27.50 -18.96 4.74
CA LEU A 8 -28.89 -18.77 4.32
C LEU A 8 -29.73 -20.04 4.55
N MET A 9 -29.22 -21.21 4.21
CA MET A 9 -29.93 -22.48 4.45
C MET A 9 -30.17 -22.73 5.94
N TRP A 10 -29.18 -22.50 6.81
CA TRP A 10 -29.36 -22.60 8.26
C TRP A 10 -30.37 -21.58 8.80
N SER A 11 -30.36 -20.36 8.28
CA SER A 11 -31.30 -19.31 8.67
C SER A 11 -32.74 -19.68 8.28
N VAL A 12 -32.94 -20.25 7.08
CA VAL A 12 -34.25 -20.75 6.63
C VAL A 12 -34.74 -21.89 7.54
N CYS A 13 -33.86 -22.83 7.92
CA CYS A 13 -34.21 -23.88 8.87
C CYS A 13 -34.61 -23.32 10.24
N LEU A 14 -33.94 -22.26 10.73
CA LEU A 14 -34.29 -21.59 11.98
C LEU A 14 -35.67 -20.92 11.94
N ILE A 15 -36.13 -20.45 10.77
CA ILE A 15 -37.49 -19.91 10.58
C ILE A 15 -38.52 -21.05 10.50
N ILE A 16 -38.23 -22.10 9.74
CA ILE A 16 -39.18 -23.18 9.47
C ILE A 16 -39.58 -23.91 10.76
N LEU A 17 -38.65 -24.14 11.69
CA LEU A 17 -38.90 -24.90 12.91
C LEU A 17 -40.03 -24.30 13.78
N PRO A 18 -39.97 -23.03 14.22
CA PRO A 18 -41.05 -22.44 15.02
C PRO A 18 -42.33 -22.19 14.22
N VAL A 19 -42.25 -21.90 12.91
CA VAL A 19 -43.44 -21.80 12.04
C VAL A 19 -44.16 -23.14 11.92
N TYR A 20 -43.40 -24.24 11.80
CA TYR A 20 -43.95 -25.59 11.74
C TYR A 20 -44.61 -26.00 13.06
N ALA A 21 -43.99 -25.68 14.19
CA ALA A 21 -44.59 -25.91 15.51
C ALA A 21 -45.94 -25.17 15.66
N LEU A 22 -45.99 -23.89 15.26
CA LEU A 22 -47.22 -23.10 15.25
C LEU A 22 -48.28 -23.66 14.31
N CYS A 23 -47.87 -24.09 13.12
CA CYS A 23 -48.74 -24.77 12.16
C CYS A 23 -49.43 -25.98 12.77
N LEU A 24 -48.69 -26.83 13.51
CA LEU A 24 -49.26 -27.99 14.18
C LEU A 24 -50.26 -27.59 15.27
N VAL A 25 -49.92 -26.59 16.08
CA VAL A 25 -50.82 -26.07 17.12
C VAL A 25 -52.12 -25.56 16.52
N PHE A 26 -52.07 -24.72 15.48
CA PHE A 26 -53.27 -24.20 14.83
C PHE A 26 -54.04 -25.27 14.05
N ARG A 27 -53.34 -26.23 13.43
CA ARG A 27 -53.96 -27.37 12.74
C ARG A 27 -54.76 -28.24 13.70
N GLU A 28 -54.23 -28.51 14.88
CA GLU A 28 -54.88 -29.36 15.87
C GLU A 28 -56.07 -28.65 16.53
N THR A 29 -55.92 -27.35 16.80
CA THR A 29 -56.92 -26.58 17.55
C THR A 29 -58.05 -26.03 16.67
N LEU A 30 -57.74 -25.52 15.48
CA LEU A 30 -58.69 -24.87 14.58
C LEU A 30 -59.04 -25.72 13.36
N GLY A 31 -58.23 -26.71 13.00
CA GLY A 31 -58.38 -27.45 11.74
C GLY A 31 -59.57 -28.39 11.67
N SER A 32 -60.24 -28.68 12.79
CA SER A 32 -61.50 -29.44 12.83
C SER A 32 -62.74 -28.55 12.62
N GLN A 33 -62.59 -27.22 12.70
CA GLN A 33 -63.69 -26.27 12.66
C GLN A 33 -63.94 -25.76 11.23
N VAL A 34 -65.21 -25.58 10.86
CA VAL A 34 -65.60 -25.15 9.50
C VAL A 34 -66.02 -23.68 9.49
N GLY A 35 -65.39 -22.90 8.60
CA GLY A 35 -65.70 -21.49 8.32
C GLY A 35 -65.04 -20.46 9.24
N HIS A 36 -65.13 -19.18 8.84
CA HIS A 36 -64.62 -18.00 9.59
C HIS A 36 -63.11 -18.09 9.91
N GLY A 37 -62.28 -18.21 8.86
CA GLY A 37 -60.81 -18.27 9.00
C GLY A 37 -60.24 -19.64 9.37
N ALA A 38 -60.98 -20.49 10.10
CA ALA A 38 -60.53 -21.83 10.50
C ALA A 38 -60.26 -22.78 9.32
N GLY A 39 -60.92 -22.57 8.18
CA GLY A 39 -60.74 -23.38 6.97
C GLY A 39 -59.32 -23.36 6.39
N TYR A 40 -58.53 -22.32 6.68
CA TYR A 40 -57.12 -22.22 6.27
C TYR A 40 -56.21 -23.17 7.06
N PHE A 41 -56.69 -23.71 8.19
CA PHE A 41 -55.94 -24.60 9.07
C PHE A 41 -56.36 -26.07 8.93
N ASN A 42 -57.09 -26.46 7.88
CA ASN A 42 -57.63 -27.83 7.74
C ASN A 42 -56.61 -28.94 7.44
N SER A 43 -55.41 -28.57 6.98
CA SER A 43 -54.36 -29.49 6.55
C SER A 43 -53.00 -28.89 6.89
N VAL A 44 -52.01 -29.74 7.19
CA VAL A 44 -50.68 -29.29 7.60
C VAL A 44 -50.03 -28.37 6.55
N PRO A 45 -50.05 -28.67 5.24
CA PRO A 45 -49.43 -27.78 4.25
C PRO A 45 -50.14 -26.43 4.10
N ARG A 46 -51.48 -26.39 4.19
CA ARG A 46 -52.23 -25.13 4.14
C ARG A 46 -52.01 -24.30 5.40
N SER A 47 -52.10 -24.94 6.58
CA SER A 47 -51.80 -24.32 7.88
C SER A 47 -50.40 -23.72 7.89
N PHE A 48 -49.39 -24.48 7.44
CA PHE A 48 -48.00 -24.01 7.35
C PHE A 48 -47.89 -22.78 6.46
N PHE A 49 -48.47 -22.81 5.26
CA PHE A 49 -48.45 -21.68 4.34
C PHE A 49 -49.16 -20.45 4.90
N THR A 50 -50.31 -20.64 5.56
CA THR A 50 -51.06 -19.55 6.21
C THR A 50 -50.27 -18.94 7.36
N VAL A 51 -49.67 -19.75 8.24
CA VAL A 51 -48.83 -19.26 9.36
C VAL A 51 -47.58 -18.55 8.83
N PHE A 52 -46.93 -19.09 7.80
CA PHE A 52 -45.79 -18.45 7.14
C PHE A 52 -46.15 -17.09 6.55
N ARG A 53 -47.25 -17.00 5.78
CA ARG A 53 -47.79 -15.73 5.26
C ARG A 53 -48.08 -14.75 6.38
N CYS A 54 -48.72 -15.22 7.43
CA CYS A 54 -49.17 -14.38 8.52
C CYS A 54 -48.06 -13.82 9.41
N ILE A 55 -47.02 -14.60 9.66
CA ILE A 55 -45.98 -14.26 10.64
C ILE A 55 -44.70 -13.76 9.96
N VAL A 56 -44.30 -14.37 8.84
CA VAL A 56 -43.04 -14.04 8.16
C VAL A 56 -43.24 -12.96 7.10
N ILE A 57 -44.32 -13.04 6.33
CA ILE A 57 -44.62 -12.08 5.26
C ILE A 57 -45.44 -10.90 5.80
N GLY A 58 -46.27 -11.12 6.83
CA GLY A 58 -47.19 -10.13 7.38
C GLY A 58 -48.52 -10.01 6.63
N ASP A 59 -48.77 -10.90 5.66
CA ASP A 59 -50.03 -10.94 4.91
C ASP A 59 -50.99 -11.98 5.53
N CYS A 60 -51.92 -11.49 6.35
CA CYS A 60 -52.93 -12.27 7.06
C CYS A 60 -54.37 -12.10 6.51
N ALA A 61 -54.54 -11.90 5.21
CA ALA A 61 -55.87 -11.75 4.61
C ALA A 61 -56.43 -13.06 4.03
N ASP A 62 -57.75 -13.23 4.12
CA ASP A 62 -58.53 -14.22 3.36
C ASP A 62 -58.75 -13.77 1.90
N ASP A 63 -59.41 -14.60 1.08
CA ASP A 63 -59.65 -14.31 -0.34
C ASP A 63 -60.53 -13.06 -0.57
N ALA A 64 -61.23 -12.59 0.47
CA ALA A 64 -62.04 -11.39 0.46
C ALA A 64 -61.32 -10.17 1.11
N GLY A 65 -60.04 -10.29 1.44
CA GLY A 65 -59.25 -9.23 2.08
C GLY A 65 -59.49 -9.07 3.58
N ARG A 66 -60.24 -9.98 4.22
CA ARG A 66 -60.55 -9.90 5.65
C ARG A 66 -59.44 -10.56 6.48
N PRO A 67 -59.08 -9.97 7.63
CA PRO A 67 -58.02 -10.53 8.49
C PRO A 67 -58.43 -11.90 9.08
N ILE A 68 -57.67 -12.94 8.77
CA ILE A 68 -57.95 -14.34 9.15
C ILE A 68 -58.06 -14.49 10.68
N PHE A 69 -57.11 -13.91 11.43
CA PHE A 69 -57.10 -14.02 12.89
C PHE A 69 -58.20 -13.19 13.57
N LEU A 70 -58.69 -12.10 12.94
CA LEU A 70 -59.83 -11.34 13.46
C LEU A 70 -61.11 -12.17 13.37
N LEU A 71 -61.34 -12.81 12.22
CA LEU A 71 -62.49 -13.72 12.01
C LEU A 71 -62.49 -14.88 13.02
N ILE A 72 -61.30 -15.38 13.35
CA ILE A 72 -61.13 -16.42 14.37
C ILE A 72 -61.44 -15.88 15.76
N THR A 73 -60.97 -14.68 16.11
CA THR A 73 -61.27 -14.08 17.42
C THR A 73 -62.74 -13.77 17.63
N GLU A 74 -63.45 -13.31 16.60
CA GLU A 74 -64.87 -13.00 16.69
C GLU A 74 -65.71 -14.25 16.97
N LYS A 75 -65.33 -15.41 16.40
CA LYS A 75 -66.10 -16.64 16.52
C LYS A 75 -65.64 -17.58 17.65
N TYR A 76 -64.33 -17.74 17.83
CA TYR A 76 -63.74 -18.71 18.77
C TYR A 76 -63.18 -18.06 20.04
N GLY A 77 -63.26 -16.73 20.16
CA GLY A 77 -62.90 -15.97 21.34
C GLY A 77 -61.57 -15.21 21.23
N TRP A 78 -61.44 -14.16 22.04
CA TRP A 78 -60.31 -13.22 22.05
C TRP A 78 -58.95 -13.88 22.35
N ILE A 79 -58.94 -15.03 23.03
CA ILE A 79 -57.72 -15.77 23.40
C ILE A 79 -56.85 -16.08 22.18
N TRP A 80 -57.45 -16.39 21.03
CA TRP A 80 -56.75 -16.68 19.78
C TRP A 80 -55.99 -15.47 19.23
N GLY A 81 -56.53 -14.27 19.43
CA GLY A 81 -55.90 -13.02 19.03
C GLY A 81 -54.69 -12.70 19.91
N VAL A 82 -54.78 -13.00 21.21
CA VAL A 82 -53.65 -12.83 22.14
C VAL A 82 -52.54 -13.83 21.84
N ILE A 83 -52.87 -15.11 21.60
CA ILE A 83 -51.90 -16.12 21.18
C ILE A 83 -51.20 -15.68 19.89
N TYR A 84 -51.97 -15.26 18.88
CA TYR A 84 -51.41 -14.73 17.64
C TYR A 84 -50.51 -13.52 17.87
N GLY A 85 -50.95 -12.53 18.66
CA GLY A 85 -50.19 -11.32 18.95
C GLY A 85 -48.87 -11.60 19.66
N VAL A 86 -48.88 -12.44 20.70
CA VAL A 86 -47.66 -12.83 21.44
C VAL A 86 -46.70 -13.59 20.53
N MET A 87 -47.20 -14.55 19.75
CA MET A 87 -46.36 -15.33 18.84
C MET A 87 -45.81 -14.49 17.68
N SER A 88 -46.57 -13.51 17.20
CA SER A 88 -46.12 -12.55 16.19
C SER A 88 -44.98 -11.69 16.74
N VAL A 89 -45.12 -11.11 17.94
CA VAL A 89 -44.05 -10.33 18.57
C VAL A 89 -42.78 -11.17 18.78
N PHE A 90 -42.92 -12.39 19.28
CA PHE A 90 -41.78 -13.28 19.51
C PHE A 90 -41.06 -13.65 18.20
N MET A 91 -41.80 -13.95 17.13
CA MET A 91 -41.22 -14.32 15.84
C MET A 91 -40.60 -13.14 15.10
N THR A 92 -41.27 -11.99 15.10
CA THR A 92 -40.81 -10.80 14.38
C THR A 92 -39.65 -10.11 15.11
N PHE A 93 -39.67 -9.99 16.44
CA PHE A 93 -38.59 -9.31 17.17
C PHE A 93 -37.57 -10.28 17.76
N GLY A 94 -37.95 -11.50 18.14
CA GLY A 94 -37.00 -12.47 18.69
C GLY A 94 -36.17 -13.12 17.60
N LEU A 95 -36.85 -13.89 16.73
CA LEU A 95 -36.18 -14.74 15.75
C LEU A 95 -35.49 -13.93 14.64
N PHE A 96 -36.11 -12.84 14.17
CA PHE A 96 -35.49 -11.99 13.14
C PHE A 96 -34.18 -11.34 13.63
N ASN A 97 -34.14 -10.89 14.89
CA ASN A 97 -32.93 -10.31 15.47
C ASN A 97 -31.79 -11.35 15.57
N VAL A 98 -32.12 -12.62 15.86
CA VAL A 98 -31.14 -13.72 15.84
C VAL A 98 -30.62 -13.97 14.43
N ILE A 99 -31.49 -13.97 13.41
CA ILE A 99 -31.10 -14.15 12.01
C ILE A 99 -30.18 -13.01 11.55
N MET A 100 -30.51 -11.77 11.89
CA MET A 100 -29.68 -10.61 11.57
C MET A 100 -28.30 -10.72 12.21
N ALA A 101 -28.23 -11.10 13.49
CA ALA A 101 -26.96 -11.34 14.17
C ALA A 101 -26.13 -12.43 13.47
N MET A 102 -26.75 -13.57 13.13
CA MET A 102 -26.09 -14.66 12.42
C MET A 102 -25.57 -14.24 11.04
N PHE A 103 -26.31 -13.40 10.31
CA PHE A 103 -25.85 -12.88 9.03
C PHE A 103 -24.63 -11.96 9.20
N VAL A 104 -24.66 -11.06 10.19
CA VAL A 104 -23.55 -10.15 10.50
C VAL A 104 -22.27 -10.92 10.85
N ASP A 105 -22.37 -11.97 11.66
CA ASP A 105 -21.22 -12.78 12.04
C ASP A 105 -20.50 -13.40 10.83
N ASN A 106 -21.27 -13.88 9.84
CA ASN A 106 -20.71 -14.44 8.61
C ASN A 106 -20.02 -13.38 7.74
N VAL A 107 -20.58 -12.16 7.66
CA VAL A 107 -19.95 -11.04 6.96
C VAL A 107 -18.66 -10.61 7.67
N VAL A 108 -18.67 -10.55 8.99
CA VAL A 108 -17.49 -10.16 9.79
C VAL A 108 -16.38 -11.22 9.70
N GLU A 109 -16.72 -12.50 9.72
CA GLU A 109 -15.73 -13.57 9.57
C GLU A 109 -15.03 -13.51 8.20
N THR A 110 -15.79 -13.35 7.11
CA THR A 110 -15.21 -13.22 5.77
C THR A 110 -14.33 -11.97 5.63
N ALA A 111 -14.69 -10.85 6.27
CA ALA A 111 -13.86 -9.66 6.33
C ALA A 111 -12.53 -9.93 7.09
N LYS A 112 -12.59 -10.63 8.24
CA LYS A 112 -11.40 -10.99 9.03
C LYS A 112 -10.49 -12.00 8.33
N VAL A 113 -11.05 -12.93 7.56
CA VAL A 113 -10.28 -13.93 6.80
C VAL A 113 -9.41 -13.25 5.74
N ARG A 114 -9.92 -12.20 5.08
CA ARG A 114 -9.14 -11.43 4.11
C ARG A 114 -7.89 -10.82 4.75
N ASP A 115 -8.04 -10.21 5.93
CA ASP A 115 -6.93 -9.57 6.65
C ASP A 115 -5.88 -10.60 7.14
N ARG A 116 -6.33 -11.71 7.75
CA ARG A 116 -5.43 -12.80 8.17
C ARG A 116 -4.67 -13.42 7.00
N THR A 117 -5.35 -13.61 5.88
CA THR A 117 -4.75 -14.18 4.68
C THR A 117 -3.73 -13.20 4.12
N ALA A 118 -4.08 -11.93 3.94
CA ALA A 118 -3.16 -10.89 3.48
C ALA A 118 -1.91 -10.78 4.37
N ARG A 119 -2.06 -10.84 5.70
CA ARG A 119 -0.94 -10.85 6.64
C ARG A 119 -0.02 -12.05 6.45
N LYS A 120 -0.57 -13.26 6.25
CA LYS A 120 0.24 -14.46 5.99
C LYS A 120 0.97 -14.39 4.65
N TRP A 121 0.32 -13.86 3.62
CA TRP A 121 0.96 -13.63 2.33
C TRP A 121 2.16 -12.69 2.48
N ARG A 122 2.00 -11.54 3.14
CA ARG A 122 3.10 -10.60 3.42
C ARG A 122 4.26 -11.25 4.18
N LEU A 123 4.00 -11.98 5.26
CA LEU A 123 5.07 -12.62 6.03
C LEU A 123 5.82 -13.71 5.25
N ARG A 124 5.10 -14.49 4.43
CA ARG A 124 5.74 -15.48 3.54
C ARG A 124 6.57 -14.78 2.47
N ASP A 125 6.04 -13.69 1.95
CA ASP A 125 6.68 -12.85 0.94
C ASP A 125 7.98 -12.22 1.50
N ASP A 126 7.97 -11.70 2.73
CA ASP A 126 9.15 -11.15 3.41
C ASP A 126 10.21 -12.22 3.71
N ALA A 127 9.78 -13.40 4.20
CA ALA A 127 10.70 -14.50 4.49
C ALA A 127 11.31 -15.10 3.21
N TYR A 128 10.51 -15.23 2.16
CA TYR A 128 10.97 -15.70 0.85
C TYR A 128 11.97 -14.70 0.24
N PHE A 129 11.68 -13.41 0.33
CA PHE A 129 12.58 -12.34 -0.06
C PHE A 129 13.93 -12.44 0.65
N ALA A 130 13.91 -12.53 1.98
CA ALA A 130 15.12 -12.66 2.78
C ALA A 130 15.99 -13.85 2.35
N LEU A 131 15.37 -15.01 2.08
CA LEU A 131 16.07 -16.19 1.57
C LEU A 131 16.72 -15.93 0.21
N LYS A 132 15.99 -15.32 -0.73
CA LYS A 132 16.50 -15.09 -2.09
C LYS A 132 17.56 -13.99 -2.18
N VAL A 133 17.42 -12.93 -1.39
CA VAL A 133 18.48 -11.92 -1.24
C VAL A 133 19.73 -12.53 -0.61
N SER A 134 19.60 -13.42 0.38
CA SER A 134 20.76 -14.11 0.96
C SER A 134 21.46 -15.04 -0.05
N GLU A 135 20.69 -15.67 -0.94
CA GLU A 135 21.22 -16.50 -2.04
C GLU A 135 21.99 -15.64 -3.04
N LEU A 136 21.43 -14.48 -3.43
CA LEU A 136 22.09 -13.50 -4.30
C LEU A 136 23.39 -12.99 -3.70
N LEU A 137 23.37 -12.55 -2.43
CA LEU A 137 24.55 -12.05 -1.72
C LEU A 137 25.67 -13.09 -1.70
N ARG A 138 25.33 -14.38 -1.55
CA ARG A 138 26.32 -15.46 -1.58
C ARG A 138 27.01 -15.57 -2.93
N VAL A 139 26.28 -15.41 -4.03
CA VAL A 139 26.85 -15.43 -5.39
C VAL A 139 27.72 -14.18 -5.62
N VAL A 140 27.24 -13.00 -5.20
CA VAL A 140 28.01 -11.75 -5.27
C VAL A 140 29.36 -11.86 -4.56
N MET A 141 29.39 -12.51 -3.38
CA MET A 141 30.63 -12.74 -2.65
C MET A 141 31.62 -13.63 -3.37
N GLU A 142 31.15 -14.64 -4.10
CA GLU A 142 32.00 -15.52 -4.91
C GLU A 142 32.68 -14.77 -6.05
N TYR A 143 31.97 -13.82 -6.67
CA TYR A 143 32.50 -13.00 -7.76
C TYR A 143 33.40 -11.85 -7.30
N THR A 144 33.18 -11.33 -6.09
CA THR A 144 33.90 -10.16 -5.59
C THR A 144 35.18 -10.53 -4.82
N GLN A 145 35.29 -11.75 -4.31
CA GLN A 145 36.55 -12.21 -3.71
C GLN A 145 37.59 -12.54 -4.79
N PRO A 146 38.74 -11.84 -4.83
CA PRO A 146 39.88 -12.34 -5.56
C PRO A 146 40.38 -13.60 -4.84
N ARG A 147 40.58 -14.68 -5.60
CA ARG A 147 41.27 -15.90 -5.16
C ARG A 147 42.71 -15.54 -4.73
N GLN A 148 42.91 -15.05 -3.51
CA GLN A 148 44.21 -14.91 -2.89
C GLN A 148 44.31 -15.74 -1.61
N VAL A 149 45.16 -16.76 -1.71
CA VAL A 149 45.82 -17.42 -0.61
C VAL A 149 46.70 -16.40 0.12
N THR A 150 46.50 -16.18 1.41
CA THR A 150 47.52 -16.36 2.47
C THR A 150 47.05 -15.79 3.80
N SER A 151 47.34 -16.57 4.85
CA SER A 151 47.36 -16.19 6.25
C SER A 151 47.93 -14.80 6.51
N SER A 152 47.28 -14.02 7.38
CA SER A 152 47.84 -13.53 8.65
C SER A 152 47.11 -12.26 9.12
N GLN A 153 46.70 -12.30 10.39
CA GLN A 153 46.46 -11.19 11.33
C GLN A 153 45.98 -9.82 10.79
N VAL A 154 44.90 -9.27 11.36
CA VAL A 154 45.00 -8.09 12.25
C VAL A 154 43.72 -7.92 13.09
N LYS A 155 43.98 -7.75 14.38
CA LYS A 155 43.27 -7.10 15.50
C LYS A 155 41.93 -6.40 15.21
N GLY A 156 40.97 -6.72 16.07
CA GLY A 156 39.79 -5.92 16.27
C GLY A 156 40.12 -4.51 16.76
N SER A 157 39.29 -3.57 16.31
CA SER A 157 39.05 -2.30 16.98
C SER A 157 37.59 -1.93 16.78
N SER A 158 36.89 -1.87 17.90
CA SER A 158 35.54 -1.41 18.10
C SER A 158 35.39 0.05 17.66
N SER A 159 34.36 0.39 16.89
CA SER A 159 33.72 1.69 17.02
C SER A 159 32.24 1.60 16.64
N SER A 160 31.41 1.98 17.59
CA SER A 160 29.95 1.96 17.52
C SER A 160 29.43 2.95 16.46
N LYS A 161 28.64 2.44 15.51
CA LYS A 161 27.49 3.17 14.98
C LYS A 161 26.32 2.19 14.84
N ARG A 162 25.43 2.23 15.85
CA ARG A 162 24.08 1.67 15.74
C ARG A 162 23.36 2.36 14.58
N ARG A 163 23.09 1.67 13.47
CA ARG A 163 22.01 2.03 12.54
C ARG A 163 21.28 0.78 12.07
N ALA A 164 19.98 0.82 12.33
CA ALA A 164 18.83 0.06 11.83
C ALA A 164 18.97 -1.46 11.57
N SER A 165 18.15 -2.23 12.29
CA SER A 165 17.74 -3.58 11.89
C SER A 165 16.90 -3.51 10.61
N PHE A 166 17.38 -4.13 9.54
CA PHE A 166 16.56 -4.40 8.36
C PHE A 166 15.99 -5.82 8.46
N ALA A 167 14.65 -5.89 8.60
CA ALA A 167 13.77 -7.05 8.41
C ALA A 167 14.37 -8.47 8.60
N GLY A 168 15.01 -8.74 9.74
CA GLY A 168 15.38 -10.11 10.13
C GLY A 168 16.51 -10.77 9.33
N LEU A 169 17.23 -10.02 8.50
CA LEU A 169 18.44 -10.53 7.85
C LEU A 169 19.63 -10.27 8.78
N ASP A 170 20.25 -11.34 9.27
CA ASP A 170 21.43 -11.27 10.14
C ASP A 170 22.66 -10.92 9.27
N ILE A 171 22.75 -9.66 8.84
CA ILE A 171 23.86 -9.07 8.07
C ILE A 171 25.13 -8.93 8.94
N LEU A 172 25.17 -9.55 10.13
CA LEU A 172 26.27 -9.48 11.10
C LEU A 172 27.52 -10.30 10.72
N GLY A 173 27.49 -11.03 9.59
CA GLY A 173 28.59 -11.90 9.16
C GLY A 173 29.22 -11.55 7.80
N LEU A 174 28.75 -10.50 7.12
CA LEU A 174 29.31 -10.08 5.84
C LEU A 174 30.46 -9.10 6.07
N PRO A 175 31.59 -9.20 5.35
CA PRO A 175 32.69 -8.27 5.49
C PRO A 175 32.24 -6.86 5.09
N ASP A 176 32.28 -5.93 6.06
CA ASP A 176 32.09 -4.50 5.80
C ASP A 176 33.17 -4.03 4.81
N GLY A 177 32.76 -3.45 3.68
CA GLY A 177 33.66 -2.94 2.64
C GLY A 177 33.69 -3.75 1.33
N MET A 178 32.68 -4.59 1.06
CA MET A 178 32.49 -5.17 -0.26
C MET A 178 31.81 -4.17 -1.20
N GLU A 179 32.51 -3.79 -2.26
CA GLU A 179 32.02 -2.89 -3.32
C GLU A 179 31.89 -3.67 -4.63
N ILE A 180 30.76 -3.53 -5.30
CA ILE A 180 30.46 -4.17 -6.58
C ILE A 180 30.72 -3.15 -7.67
N THR A 181 31.72 -3.39 -8.51
CA THR A 181 32.01 -2.54 -9.67
C THR A 181 31.09 -2.89 -10.86
N PRO A 182 30.92 -1.99 -11.85
CA PRO A 182 30.09 -2.26 -13.02
C PRO A 182 30.49 -3.54 -13.76
N GLU A 183 31.80 -3.84 -13.82
CA GLU A 183 32.31 -5.02 -14.52
C GLU A 183 32.00 -6.33 -13.78
N VAL A 184 31.94 -6.27 -12.45
CA VAL A 184 31.53 -7.41 -11.61
C VAL A 184 30.03 -7.61 -11.73
N PHE A 185 29.27 -6.52 -11.76
CA PHE A 185 27.81 -6.54 -11.93
C PHE A 185 27.39 -7.12 -13.30
N ASP A 186 28.07 -6.75 -14.39
CA ASP A 186 27.82 -7.31 -15.72
C ASP A 186 28.09 -8.82 -15.80
N LYS A 187 29.12 -9.30 -15.08
CA LYS A 187 29.41 -10.72 -14.97
C LYS A 187 28.38 -11.46 -14.13
N LEU A 188 27.90 -10.84 -13.05
CA LEU A 188 26.81 -11.36 -12.23
C LEU A 188 25.52 -11.50 -13.04
N ARG A 189 25.15 -10.47 -13.80
CA ARG A 189 23.98 -10.49 -14.69
C ARG A 189 24.09 -11.55 -15.80
N SER A 190 25.31 -11.92 -16.18
CA SER A 190 25.54 -12.98 -17.17
C SER A 190 25.45 -14.40 -16.58
N ASP A 191 25.40 -14.54 -15.25
CA ASP A 191 25.21 -15.85 -14.60
C ASP A 191 23.73 -16.25 -14.63
N PRO A 192 23.37 -17.39 -15.25
CA PRO A 192 21.98 -17.86 -15.29
C PRO A 192 21.34 -18.07 -13.90
N LYS A 193 22.15 -18.33 -12.87
CA LYS A 193 21.65 -18.43 -11.49
C LYS A 193 21.16 -17.09 -10.95
N VAL A 194 21.86 -16.01 -11.27
CA VAL A 194 21.51 -14.66 -10.82
C VAL A 194 20.25 -14.16 -11.52
N CYS A 195 20.12 -14.40 -12.83
CA CYS A 195 18.87 -14.14 -13.56
C CYS A 195 17.68 -14.87 -12.93
N THR A 196 17.83 -16.16 -12.62
CA THR A 196 16.78 -16.94 -11.96
C THR A 196 16.39 -16.34 -10.61
N ILE A 197 17.36 -15.84 -9.83
CA ILE A 197 17.09 -15.19 -8.55
C ILE A 197 16.38 -13.85 -8.73
N PHE A 198 16.73 -13.06 -9.76
CA PHE A 198 16.03 -11.81 -10.07
C PHE A 198 14.58 -12.05 -10.53
N ASP A 199 14.34 -13.08 -11.34
CA ASP A 199 12.98 -13.50 -11.74
C ASP A 199 12.15 -13.92 -10.52
N GLU A 200 12.75 -14.70 -9.62
CA GLU A 200 12.09 -15.12 -8.38
C GLU A 200 11.86 -13.96 -7.40
N LEU A 201 12.65 -12.89 -7.48
CA LEU A 201 12.48 -11.65 -6.73
C LEU A 201 11.47 -10.68 -7.37
N ASP A 202 10.86 -11.05 -8.51
CA ASP A 202 9.86 -10.28 -9.26
C ASP A 202 10.45 -8.96 -9.82
N ILE A 203 11.69 -9.00 -10.31
CA ILE A 203 12.36 -7.88 -10.99
C ILE A 203 12.23 -8.06 -12.50
N ALA A 204 11.64 -7.07 -13.19
CA ALA A 204 11.42 -7.14 -14.63
C ALA A 204 12.74 -7.19 -15.42
N ASP A 205 12.78 -7.97 -16.51
CA ASP A 205 13.94 -8.07 -17.41
C ASP A 205 14.40 -6.71 -17.96
N ASP A 206 13.46 -5.80 -18.20
CA ASP A 206 13.74 -4.43 -18.68
C ASP A 206 14.51 -3.61 -17.62
N ASP A 207 14.19 -3.81 -16.34
CA ASP A 207 14.85 -3.12 -15.21
C ASP A 207 16.27 -3.65 -14.99
N GLN A 208 16.56 -4.91 -15.37
CA GLN A 208 17.88 -5.53 -15.21
C GLN A 208 18.99 -4.83 -16.02
N TYR A 209 18.66 -4.16 -17.13
CA TYR A 209 19.65 -3.47 -17.98
C TYR A 209 20.15 -2.15 -17.39
N ASN A 210 19.28 -1.42 -16.66
CA ASN A 210 19.63 -0.16 -16.00
C ASN A 210 19.79 -0.31 -14.49
N LEU A 211 19.73 -1.54 -13.99
CA LEU A 211 19.71 -1.85 -12.57
C LEU A 211 20.91 -1.26 -11.84
N PHE A 212 22.11 -1.33 -12.43
CA PHE A 212 23.32 -0.75 -11.83
C PHE A 212 23.15 0.75 -11.53
N ALA A 213 22.66 1.53 -12.50
CA ALA A 213 22.46 2.96 -12.36
C ALA A 213 21.28 3.31 -11.42
N MET A 214 20.33 2.40 -11.22
CA MET A 214 19.25 2.57 -10.25
C MET A 214 19.67 2.22 -8.82
N LEU A 215 20.62 1.30 -8.67
CA LEU A 215 21.15 0.86 -7.38
C LEU A 215 22.23 1.82 -6.85
N ASP A 216 23.05 2.39 -7.73
CA ASP A 216 24.07 3.41 -7.40
C ASP A 216 23.40 4.77 -7.15
N VAL A 217 22.84 4.94 -5.95
CA VAL A 217 22.08 6.15 -5.58
C VAL A 217 23.00 7.33 -5.31
N ASP A 218 24.20 7.07 -4.79
CA ASP A 218 25.17 8.10 -4.43
C ASP A 218 26.08 8.51 -5.59
N GLY A 219 26.03 7.78 -6.71
CA GLY A 219 26.83 8.04 -7.90
C GLY A 219 28.31 7.77 -7.67
N SER A 220 28.65 6.92 -6.69
CA SER A 220 30.03 6.54 -6.38
C SER A 220 30.66 5.70 -7.49
N GLY A 221 29.84 5.13 -8.38
CA GLY A 221 30.28 4.22 -9.43
C GLY A 221 30.56 2.80 -8.92
N THR A 222 30.26 2.52 -7.66
CA THR A 222 30.27 1.19 -7.05
C THR A 222 28.98 0.98 -6.25
N ILE A 223 28.57 -0.28 -6.05
CA ILE A 223 27.36 -0.59 -5.26
C ILE A 223 27.80 -1.35 -4.01
N ASP A 224 27.41 -0.85 -2.84
CA ASP A 224 27.62 -1.58 -1.58
C ASP A 224 26.51 -2.63 -1.33
N LEU A 225 26.74 -3.53 -0.37
CA LEU A 225 25.76 -4.59 -0.05
C LEU A 225 24.43 -4.03 0.47
N HIS A 226 24.44 -2.88 1.13
CA HIS A 226 23.24 -2.24 1.66
C HIS A 226 22.42 -1.62 0.52
N GLU A 227 23.06 -0.92 -0.42
CA GLU A 227 22.46 -0.37 -1.63
C GLU A 227 21.85 -1.46 -2.51
N LEU A 228 22.55 -2.59 -2.67
CA LEU A 228 22.02 -3.75 -3.38
C LEU A 228 20.75 -4.28 -2.72
N CYS A 229 20.76 -4.50 -1.39
CA CYS A 229 19.60 -5.02 -0.67
C CYS A 229 18.42 -4.04 -0.68
N ASP A 230 18.69 -2.76 -0.40
CA ASP A 230 17.67 -1.71 -0.34
C ASP A 230 17.06 -1.45 -1.72
N GLY A 231 17.88 -1.43 -2.76
CA GLY A 231 17.43 -1.20 -4.11
C GLY A 231 16.59 -2.36 -4.64
N ILE A 232 17.01 -3.61 -4.41
CA ILE A 232 16.19 -4.80 -4.73
C ILE A 232 14.88 -4.80 -3.93
N MET A 233 14.91 -4.42 -2.64
CA MET A 233 13.70 -4.34 -1.82
C MET A 233 12.72 -3.28 -2.33
N LYS A 234 13.23 -2.18 -2.86
CA LYS A 234 12.41 -1.11 -3.45
C LYS A 234 11.82 -1.56 -4.78
N LEU A 235 12.63 -2.09 -5.69
CA LEU A 235 12.21 -2.52 -7.02
C LEU A 235 11.17 -3.64 -6.99
N ARG A 236 11.16 -4.42 -5.91
CA ARG A 236 10.17 -5.47 -5.66
C ARG A 236 8.75 -4.93 -5.42
N GLY A 237 7.82 -5.30 -6.30
CA GLY A 237 6.38 -5.09 -6.15
C GLY A 237 5.66 -4.94 -7.49
N ASP A 238 4.34 -4.71 -7.47
CA ASP A 238 3.54 -4.48 -8.68
C ASP A 238 4.27 -3.52 -9.64
N ALA A 239 4.25 -3.78 -10.96
CA ALA A 239 4.97 -3.01 -11.99
C ALA A 239 4.93 -1.47 -11.80
N CYS A 240 3.83 -0.92 -11.26
CA CYS A 240 3.71 0.50 -10.94
C CYS A 240 4.66 1.01 -9.83
N ARG A 241 5.10 0.17 -8.90
CA ARG A 241 6.07 0.54 -7.86
C ARG A 241 7.46 0.70 -8.44
N SER A 242 7.90 -0.19 -9.33
CA SER A 242 9.18 -0.07 -10.03
C SER A 242 9.24 1.25 -10.81
N ASP A 243 8.18 1.57 -11.57
CA ASP A 243 8.08 2.84 -12.30
C ASP A 243 8.19 4.07 -11.40
N ILE A 244 7.51 4.08 -10.24
CA ILE A 244 7.57 5.18 -9.27
C ILE A 244 8.98 5.34 -8.71
N ILE A 245 9.69 4.24 -8.49
CA ILE A 245 11.05 4.26 -7.96
C ILE A 245 12.03 4.77 -9.02
N ALA A 246 11.92 4.30 -10.26
CA ALA A 246 12.67 4.82 -11.39
C ALA A 246 12.47 6.34 -11.54
N ILE A 247 11.23 6.83 -11.41
CA ILE A 247 10.93 8.27 -11.45
C ILE A 247 11.58 9.01 -10.27
N ASN A 248 11.53 8.47 -9.05
CA ASN A 248 12.17 9.10 -7.89
C ASN A 248 13.70 9.19 -8.07
N TYR A 249 14.33 8.17 -8.64
CA TYR A 249 15.75 8.21 -8.96
C TYR A 249 16.08 9.24 -10.05
N MET A 250 15.27 9.29 -11.12
CA MET A 250 15.41 10.33 -12.14
C MET A 250 15.26 11.74 -11.55
N LEU A 251 14.35 11.93 -10.57
CA LEU A 251 14.18 13.20 -9.86
C LEU A 251 15.39 13.55 -8.99
N GLN A 252 15.97 12.58 -8.28
CA GLN A 252 17.19 12.80 -7.49
C GLN A 252 18.37 13.17 -8.39
N ALA A 253 18.57 12.45 -9.49
CA ALA A 253 19.60 12.75 -10.48
C ALA A 253 19.41 14.16 -11.07
N LEU A 254 18.17 14.53 -11.41
CA LEU A 254 17.84 15.87 -11.90
C LEU A 254 18.12 16.94 -10.84
N GLN A 255 17.82 16.68 -9.58
CA GLN A 255 18.10 17.60 -8.48
C GLN A 255 19.60 17.85 -8.31
N VAL A 256 20.44 16.81 -8.39
CA VAL A 256 21.90 16.95 -8.36
C VAL A 256 22.40 17.81 -9.53
N HIS A 257 21.89 17.54 -10.74
CA HIS A 257 22.25 18.31 -11.93
C HIS A 257 21.83 19.78 -11.83
N VAL A 258 20.64 20.06 -11.32
CA VAL A 258 20.13 21.42 -11.09
C VAL A 258 20.96 22.14 -10.02
N HIS A 259 21.35 21.44 -8.95
CA HIS A 259 22.20 22.01 -7.91
C HIS A 259 23.58 22.39 -8.47
N GLY A 260 24.21 21.50 -9.23
CA GLY A 260 25.50 21.76 -9.88
C GLY A 260 25.43 22.89 -10.92
N PHE A 261 24.33 22.95 -11.69
CA PHE A 261 24.07 24.06 -12.61
C PHE A 261 23.96 25.40 -11.87
N ASN A 262 23.19 25.44 -10.78
CA ASN A 262 23.00 26.66 -10.00
C ASN A 262 24.32 27.15 -9.39
N GLN A 263 25.14 26.24 -8.88
CA GLN A 263 26.46 26.58 -8.34
C GLN A 263 27.40 27.14 -9.43
N SER A 264 27.41 26.52 -10.61
CA SER A 264 28.19 26.99 -11.76
C SER A 264 27.71 28.35 -12.27
N PHE A 265 26.40 28.58 -12.27
CA PHE A 265 25.79 29.83 -12.70
C PHE A 265 26.13 30.97 -11.73
N LEU A 266 26.01 30.75 -10.42
CA LEU A 266 26.38 31.72 -9.39
C LEU A 266 27.87 32.10 -9.48
N HIS A 267 28.75 31.13 -9.69
CA HIS A 267 30.18 31.39 -9.86
C HIS A 267 30.49 32.26 -11.10
N LYS A 268 29.77 32.03 -12.22
CA LYS A 268 29.92 32.87 -13.42
C LYS A 268 29.37 34.28 -13.23
N LEU A 269 28.28 34.45 -12.49
CA LEU A 269 27.75 35.77 -12.17
C LEU A 269 28.72 36.57 -11.30
N GLN A 270 29.29 35.95 -10.27
CA GLN A 270 30.33 36.58 -9.43
C GLN A 270 31.56 36.96 -10.26
N SER A 271 32.01 36.08 -11.14
CA SER A 271 33.12 36.38 -12.05
C SER A 271 32.80 37.55 -13.01
N GLN A 272 31.56 37.69 -13.47
CA GLN A 272 31.17 38.85 -14.28
C GLN A 272 31.13 40.14 -13.46
N GLU A 273 30.61 40.08 -12.24
CA GLU A 273 30.60 41.21 -11.30
C GLU A 273 32.02 41.70 -11.01
N ASP A 274 32.95 40.78 -10.73
CA ASP A 274 34.37 41.09 -10.51
C ASP A 274 35.03 41.74 -11.73
N ARG A 275 34.71 41.25 -12.94
CA ARG A 275 35.22 41.82 -14.20
C ARG A 275 34.67 43.22 -14.47
N ILE A 276 33.41 43.48 -14.14
CA ILE A 276 32.81 44.82 -14.25
C ILE A 276 33.49 45.76 -13.24
N HIS A 277 33.71 45.31 -12.01
CA HIS A 277 34.45 46.09 -11.01
C HIS A 277 35.89 46.39 -11.42
N GLN A 278 36.61 45.43 -11.99
CA GLN A 278 37.94 45.66 -12.55
C GLN A 278 37.93 46.66 -13.71
N MET A 279 36.96 46.54 -14.64
CA MET A 279 36.85 47.47 -15.75
C MET A 279 36.55 48.89 -15.26
N HIS A 280 35.68 49.03 -14.25
CA HIS A 280 35.40 50.32 -13.63
C HIS A 280 36.64 50.91 -12.92
N ALA A 281 37.44 50.09 -12.23
CA ALA A 281 38.69 50.53 -11.60
C ALA A 281 39.70 51.07 -12.63
N VAL A 282 39.87 50.38 -13.76
CA VAL A 282 40.77 50.83 -14.85
C VAL A 282 40.26 52.12 -15.51
N LEU A 283 38.95 52.27 -15.68
CA LEU A 283 38.33 53.52 -16.17
C LEU A 283 38.55 54.70 -15.20
N CYS A 284 38.47 54.47 -13.89
CA CYS A 284 38.78 55.48 -12.88
C CYS A 284 40.27 55.89 -12.89
N GLU A 285 41.20 54.95 -13.04
CA GLU A 285 42.63 55.27 -13.15
C GLU A 285 42.97 56.00 -14.47
N GLY A 286 42.37 55.59 -15.59
CA GLY A 286 42.57 56.21 -16.89
C GLY A 286 42.05 57.65 -16.96
N THR A 287 40.89 57.94 -16.34
CA THR A 287 40.33 59.30 -16.28
C THR A 287 41.14 60.21 -15.36
N ALA A 288 41.66 59.71 -14.24
CA ALA A 288 42.57 60.47 -13.37
C ALA A 288 43.88 60.83 -14.08
N SER A 289 44.47 59.88 -14.82
CA SER A 289 45.68 60.10 -15.62
C SER A 289 45.47 61.12 -16.75
N ALA A 290 44.34 61.04 -17.46
CA ALA A 290 43.97 62.00 -18.51
C ALA A 290 43.76 63.42 -17.94
N ALA A 291 43.06 63.54 -16.81
CA ALA A 291 42.84 64.82 -16.13
C ALA A 291 44.17 65.46 -15.66
N MET A 292 45.11 64.66 -15.15
CA MET A 292 46.44 65.14 -14.79
C MET A 292 47.27 65.59 -15.99
N ALA A 293 47.21 64.85 -17.11
CA ALA A 293 47.89 65.23 -18.35
C ALA A 293 47.33 66.51 -18.99
N GLU A 294 46.03 66.77 -18.81
CA GLU A 294 45.37 68.00 -19.28
C GLU A 294 45.72 69.20 -18.38
N CYS A 295 45.76 69.01 -17.06
CA CYS A 295 46.20 70.03 -16.11
C CYS A 295 47.66 70.48 -16.38
N ALA A 296 48.56 69.51 -16.63
CA ALA A 296 49.97 69.78 -16.98
C ALA A 296 50.17 70.44 -18.37
N ARG A 297 49.18 70.36 -19.28
CA ARG A 297 49.18 71.10 -20.54
C ARG A 297 48.70 72.54 -20.36
N ARG A 298 47.73 72.75 -19.47
CA ARG A 298 47.20 74.07 -19.12
C ARG A 298 48.26 74.93 -18.40
N ASP A 299 49.06 74.32 -17.54
CA ASP A 299 50.15 75.00 -16.83
C ASP A 299 51.29 75.44 -17.75
N ARG A 300 51.63 74.61 -18.76
CA ARG A 300 52.62 74.97 -19.79
C ARG A 300 52.15 76.07 -20.74
N SER A 301 50.85 76.16 -21.01
CA SER A 301 50.29 77.23 -21.84
C SER A 301 50.17 78.56 -21.08
N ALA A 302 49.96 78.51 -19.76
CA ALA A 302 50.08 79.68 -18.88
C ALA A 302 51.53 80.18 -18.76
N ALA A 303 52.52 79.28 -18.73
CA ALA A 303 53.94 79.65 -18.69
C ALA A 303 54.41 80.32 -20.00
N TRP A 304 53.86 79.95 -21.16
CA TRP A 304 54.24 80.56 -22.45
C TRP A 304 53.65 81.95 -22.66
N SER A 305 52.54 82.29 -22.00
CA SER A 305 51.88 83.60 -22.08
C SER A 305 52.51 84.68 -21.19
N ILE A 306 53.41 84.31 -20.27
CA ILE A 306 54.14 85.25 -19.40
C ILE A 306 55.53 85.61 -19.98
N GLY A 307 56.02 84.87 -20.98
CA GLY A 307 57.33 85.11 -21.62
C GLY A 307 57.35 86.08 -22.81
N HIS A 308 56.20 86.68 -23.15
CA HIS A 308 56.05 87.58 -24.31
C HIS A 308 55.28 88.88 -23.96
N ALA A 309 55.49 89.40 -22.75
CA ALA A 309 55.06 90.74 -22.34
C ALA A 309 56.26 91.56 -21.84
#